data_AF-A0A934U167-F1
#
_entry.id   AF-A0A934U167-F1
#
_cell.length_a   1.000
_cell.length_b   1.000
_cell.length_c   1.000
_cell.angle_alpha   90.00
_cell.angle_beta   90.00
_cell.angle_gamma   90.00
#
_symmetry.space_group_name_H-M   'P 1'
#
loop_
_entity.id
_entity.type
_entity.pdbx_description
1 polymer ?
#
loop_
_entity_poly.entity_id
_entity_poly.type
_entity_poly.pdbx_seq_one_letter_code
_entity_poly.pdbx_strand_id
1 'polypeptide(L)' 'SDRLLKMEETLHTRIIGQDEAVKAISRAIRRARVGLKNPNRPIASFIFSGPTGVGKSELAKALAAYYFGSEEAM' A
#
# COMPACT_ATOMS: atom_id res chain seq x y z
N SER A 1 12.23 3.02 -12.58
CA SER A 1 11.57 3.87 -11.57
C SER A 1 10.06 4.01 -11.78
N ASP A 2 9.49 3.43 -12.85
CA ASP A 2 8.06 3.60 -13.19
C ASP A 2 7.08 2.78 -12.37
N ARG A 3 7.51 1.62 -11.84
CA ARG A 3 6.64 0.72 -11.06
C ARG A 3 5.94 1.48 -9.93
N LEU A 4 6.70 2.20 -9.10
CA LEU A 4 6.16 2.99 -7.97
C LEU A 4 5.30 4.19 -8.39
N LEU A 5 5.51 4.73 -9.59
CA LEU A 5 4.66 5.80 -10.13
C LEU A 5 3.27 5.27 -10.48
N LYS A 6 3.20 4.02 -10.98
CA LYS A 6 1.96 3.31 -11.31
C LYS A 6 1.35 2.52 -10.15
N MET A 7 1.83 2.73 -8.92
CA MET A 7 1.40 1.93 -7.77
C MET A 7 -0.11 2.04 -7.51
N GLU A 8 -0.66 3.26 -7.57
CA GLU A 8 -2.08 3.49 -7.31
C GLU A 8 -2.94 2.78 -8.38
N GLU A 9 -2.60 2.98 -9.66
CA GLU A 9 -3.24 2.30 -10.79
C GLU A 9 -3.18 0.77 -10.64
N THR A 10 -2.01 0.24 -10.29
CA THR A 10 -1.80 -1.20 -10.11
C THR A 10 -2.65 -1.75 -8.97
N LEU A 11 -2.70 -1.07 -7.82
CA LEU A 11 -3.56 -1.48 -6.70
C LEU A 11 -5.04 -1.36 -7.04
N HIS A 12 -5.45 -0.35 -7.80
CA HIS A 12 -6.82 -0.17 -8.24
C HIS A 12 -7.33 -1.23 -9.22
N THR A 13 -6.45 -2.01 -9.86
CA THR A 13 -6.89 -3.19 -10.64
C THR A 13 -7.58 -4.25 -9.77
N ARG A 14 -7.34 -4.24 -8.46
CA ARG A 14 -7.85 -5.24 -7.50
C ARG A 14 -8.63 -4.62 -6.34
N ILE A 15 -8.31 -3.38 -5.98
CA ILE A 15 -8.94 -2.66 -4.86
C ILE A 15 -9.85 -1.55 -5.40
N ILE A 16 -11.15 -1.73 -5.23
CA ILE A 16 -12.19 -0.82 -5.71
C ILE A 16 -12.75 0.00 -4.54
N GLY A 17 -12.88 1.31 -4.71
CA GLY A 17 -13.54 2.20 -3.75
C GLY A 17 -12.76 2.53 -2.48
N GLN A 18 -11.46 2.25 -2.42
CA GLN A 18 -10.56 2.55 -1.30
C GLN A 18 -9.49 3.59 -1.67
N ASP A 19 -9.86 4.62 -2.44
CA ASP A 19 -8.93 5.58 -3.05
C ASP A 19 -8.03 6.26 -2.02
N GLU A 20 -8.59 6.69 -0.89
CA GLU A 20 -7.83 7.40 0.14
C GLU A 20 -6.80 6.50 0.84
N ALA A 21 -7.17 5.24 1.09
CA ALA A 21 -6.24 4.26 1.66
C ALA A 21 -5.10 3.95 0.67
N VAL A 22 -5.43 3.74 -0.61
CA VAL A 22 -4.45 3.47 -1.67
C VAL A 22 -3.49 4.66 -1.83
N LYS A 23 -4.00 5.89 -1.95
CA LYS A 23 -3.17 7.11 -2.04
C LYS A 23 -2.26 7.29 -0.83
N ALA A 24 -2.77 7.08 0.39
CA ALA A 24 -1.99 7.23 1.62
C ALA A 24 -0.81 6.25 1.66
N ILE A 25 -1.06 4.98 1.30
CA ILE A 25 -0.02 3.94 1.23
C ILE A 25 1.01 4.29 0.16
N SER A 26 0.57 4.60 -1.07
CA SER A 26 1.47 4.92 -2.18
C SER A 26 2.34 6.16 -1.88
N ARG A 27 1.77 7.19 -1.24
CA ARG A 27 2.53 8.36 -0.80
C ARG A 27 3.62 8.00 0.21
N ALA A 28 3.31 7.16 1.20
CA ALA A 28 4.28 6.78 2.23
C ALA A 28 5.45 5.97 1.64
N ILE A 29 5.16 5.02 0.75
CA ILE A 29 6.20 4.22 0.09
C ILE A 29 7.06 5.06 -0.84
N ARG A 30 6.47 5.96 -1.65
CA ARG A 30 7.23 6.87 -2.51
C ARG A 30 8.19 7.75 -1.71
N ARG A 31 7.75 8.30 -0.57
CA ARG A 31 8.60 9.07 0.34
C ARG A 31 9.76 8.26 0.89
N ALA A 32 9.49 7.03 1.35
CA ALA A 32 10.55 6.16 1.86
C ALA A 32 11.58 5.79 0.79
N ARG A 33 11.15 5.60 -0.46
CA ARG A 33 12.04 5.28 -1.58
C ARG A 33 13.05 6.38 -1.87
N VAL A 34 12.66 7.65 -1.72
CA VAL A 34 13.54 8.81 -1.95
C VAL A 34 14.29 9.25 -0.69
N GLY A 35 14.33 8.41 0.36
CA GLY A 35 15.04 8.71 1.60
C GLY A 35 14.34 9.71 2.52
N LEU A 36 13.12 10.14 2.20
CA LEU A 36 12.31 11.05 3.03
C LEU A 36 11.57 10.30 4.17
N LYS A 37 12.28 9.37 4.84
CA LYS A 37 11.82 8.67 6.04
C LYS A 37 12.83 8.81 7.18
N ASN A 38 12.36 8.70 8.42
CA ASN A 38 13.25 8.56 9.56
C ASN A 38 13.85 7.13 9.55
N PRO A 39 15.18 6.95 9.59
CA PRO A 39 15.81 5.62 9.57
C PRO A 39 15.45 4.76 10.79
N ASN A 40 15.10 5.38 11.92
CA ASN A 40 14.75 4.71 13.16
C ASN A 40 13.24 4.39 13.27
N ARG A 41 12.48 4.52 12.19
CA ARG A 41 11.04 4.25 12.16
C ARG A 41 10.65 3.38 10.96
N PRO A 42 9.55 2.62 11.07
CA PRO A 42 8.96 1.94 9.91
C PRO A 42 8.67 2.92 8.77
N ILE A 43 8.64 2.40 7.53
CA ILE A 43 8.25 3.17 6.34
C ILE A 43 6.88 3.85 6.55
N ALA A 44 5.93 3.06 7.07
CA ALA A 44 4.62 3.50 7.50
C ALA A 44 4.04 2.47 8.47
N SER A 45 3.05 2.89 9.26
CA SER A 45 2.21 2.01 10.07
C SER A 45 0.77 2.42 9.82
N PHE A 46 -0.08 1.46 9.45
CA PHE A 46 -1.46 1.68 9.07
C PHE A 46 -2.39 0.86 9.95
N ILE A 47 -3.54 1.44 10.31
CA ILE A 47 -4.65 0.74 10.96
C ILE A 47 -5.85 0.90 10.02
N PHE A 48 -6.39 -0.22 9.54
CA PHE A 48 -7.60 -0.22 8.73
C PHE A 48 -8.81 -0.57 9.59
N SER A 49 -9.77 0.35 9.69
CA SER A 49 -11.00 0.19 10.46
C SER A 49 -12.22 0.38 9.56
N GLY A 50 -13.28 -0.37 9.82
CA GLY A 50 -14.53 -0.34 9.05
C GLY A 50 -15.34 -1.63 9.21
N PRO A 51 -16.48 -1.77 8.52
CA PRO A 51 -17.28 -3.01 8.51
C PRO A 51 -16.50 -4.22 7.93
N THR A 52 -17.04 -5.42 8.08
CA THR A 52 -16.52 -6.63 7.41
C THR A 52 -16.82 -6.57 5.91
N GLY A 53 -16.01 -7.26 5.09
CA GLY A 53 -16.23 -7.36 3.64
C GLY A 53 -15.80 -6.15 2.79
N VAL A 54 -15.39 -5.03 3.38
CA VAL A 54 -15.05 -3.79 2.63
C VAL A 54 -13.64 -3.77 2.00
N GLY A 55 -12.88 -4.86 2.10
CA GLY A 55 -11.56 -4.97 1.42
C GLY A 55 -10.32 -4.59 2.24
N LYS A 56 -10.42 -4.45 3.57
CA LYS A 56 -9.27 -4.10 4.45
C LYS A 56 -8.12 -5.11 4.36
N SER A 57 -8.41 -6.40 4.53
CA SER A 57 -7.42 -7.47 4.40
C SER A 57 -6.94 -7.65 2.97
N GLU A 58 -7.83 -7.39 2.00
CA GLU A 58 -7.50 -7.48 0.58
C GLU A 58 -6.49 -6.41 0.17
N LEU A 59 -6.61 -5.19 0.70
CA LEU A 59 -5.64 -4.13 0.49
C LEU A 59 -4.26 -4.50 1.04
N ALA A 60 -4.19 -5.15 2.20
CA ALA A 60 -2.92 -5.63 2.76
C ALA A 60 -2.27 -6.70 1.89
N LYS A 61 -3.04 -7.69 1.42
CA LYS A 61 -2.56 -8.74 0.50
C LYS A 61 -2.10 -8.18 -0.85
N ALA A 62 -2.90 -7.29 -1.45
CA ALA A 62 -2.55 -6.65 -2.71
C ALA A 62 -1.27 -5.82 -2.58
N LEU A 63 -1.07 -5.15 -1.44
CA LEU A 63 0.17 -4.45 -1.14
C LEU A 63 1.36 -5.42 -1.00
N ALA A 64 1.19 -6.54 -0.28
CA ALA A 64 2.23 -7.55 -0.13
C ALA A 64 2.64 -8.14 -1.48
N ALA A 65 1.67 -8.54 -2.31
CA ALA A 65 1.91 -9.00 -3.67
C ALA A 65 2.63 -7.94 -4.52
N TYR A 66 2.17 -6.70 -4.45
CA TYR A 66 2.76 -5.61 -5.21
C TYR A 66 4.19 -5.27 -4.76
N TYR A 67 4.50 -5.31 -3.47
CA TYR A 67 5.79 -4.85 -2.95
C TYR A 67 6.83 -5.98 -2.81
N PHE A 68 6.40 -7.16 -2.37
CA PHE A 68 7.25 -8.32 -2.09
C PHE A 68 7.12 -9.45 -3.12
N GLY A 69 6.13 -9.38 -4.02
CA GLY A 69 5.91 -10.41 -5.05
C GLY A 69 5.09 -11.62 -4.58
N SER A 70 4.64 -11.63 -3.32
CA SER A 70 3.75 -12.67 -2.77
C SER A 70 2.76 -12.06 -1.78
N GLU A 71 1.52 -12.55 -1.80
CA GLU A 71 0.50 -12.22 -0.79
C GLU A 71 0.84 -12.82 0.59
N GLU A 72 1.61 -13.90 0.61
CA GLU A 72 2.03 -14.62 1.83
C GLU A 72 3.12 -13.87 2.60
N ALA A 73 3.72 -12.84 1.98
CA ALA A 73 4.68 -11.95 2.60
C ALA A 73 4.02 -10.85 3.46
N MET A 74 2.71 -10.98 3.73
CA MET A 74 1.94 -10.10 4.61
C MET A 74 2.32 -10.29 6.08
#